data_AF-W1YR09-F1
#
_entry.id   AF-W1YR09-F1
#
_cell.length_a   1.000
_cell.length_b   1.000
_cell.length_c   1.000
_cell.angle_alpha   90.00
_cell.angle_beta   90.00
_cell.angle_gamma   90.00
#
_symmetry.space_group_name_H-M   'P 1'
#
loop_
_entity.id
_entity.type
_entity.pdbx_description
1 polymer ?
#
loop_
_entity_poly.entity_id
_entity_poly.type
_entity_poly.pdbx_seq_one_letter_code
_entity_poly.pdbx_strand_id
1 'polypeptide(L)'
;EFIPLAITSLGGAITLGLMGIITPKVVFSGLSDSTVVLFAGMFVVGAALFYTGLAQKIGETVVSHAGTSENGLMLAIMVVTATMSAFLSNTGTTAALLPVVV
;
A
#
# COMPACT_ATOMS: atom_id res chain seq x y z
N GLU A 1 10.80 -3.17 -15.25
CA GLU A 1 12.08 -2.72 -14.67
C GLU A 1 13.17 -3.73 -15.01
N PHE A 2 14.34 -3.29 -15.46
CA PHE A 2 15.49 -4.19 -15.68
C PHE A 2 16.16 -4.59 -14.36
N ILE A 3 16.09 -3.70 -13.35
CA ILE A 3 16.60 -3.91 -11.99
C ILE A 3 15.59 -3.29 -11.02
N PRO A 4 15.17 -3.99 -9.94
CA PRO A 4 14.27 -3.46 -8.93
C PRO A 4 14.68 -2.10 -8.36
N LEU A 5 13.72 -1.20 -8.14
CA LEU A 5 13.92 0.16 -7.59
C LEU A 5 14.69 0.11 -6.27
N ALA A 6 14.36 -0.86 -5.41
CA ALA A 6 15.05 -1.06 -4.14
C ALA A 6 16.55 -1.36 -4.32
N ILE A 7 16.90 -2.15 -5.33
CA ILE A 7 18.29 -2.51 -5.63
C ILE A 7 19.03 -1.30 -6.21
N THR A 8 18.37 -0.54 -7.08
CA THR A 8 18.96 0.67 -7.69
C THR A 8 19.19 1.77 -6.65
N SER A 9 18.24 1.99 -5.74
CA SER A 9 18.37 3.02 -4.68
C SER A 9 19.44 2.67 -3.65
N LEU A 10 19.48 1.42 -3.16
CA LEU A 10 20.52 0.93 -2.25
C LEU A 10 21.89 0.94 -2.92
N GLY A 11 21.98 0.49 -4.18
CA GLY A 11 23.23 0.46 -4.94
C GLY A 11 23.83 1.86 -5.11
N GLY A 12 23.00 2.86 -5.43
CA GLY A 12 23.42 4.26 -5.51
C GLY A 12 23.95 4.80 -4.18
N ALA A 13 23.22 4.57 -3.08
CA ALA A 13 23.62 5.02 -1.75
C ALA A 13 24.94 4.38 -1.27
N ILE A 14 25.12 3.08 -1.51
CA ILE A 14 26.34 2.34 -1.17
C ILE A 14 27.53 2.82 -2.00
N THR A 15 27.33 3.03 -3.30
CA THR A 15 28.40 3.52 -4.20
C THR A 15 28.92 4.89 -3.77
N LEU A 16 28.02 5.80 -3.39
CA LEU A 16 28.37 7.13 -2.87
C LEU A 16 29.10 7.06 -1.52
N GLY A 17 28.75 6.09 -0.66
CA GLY A 17 29.46 5.82 0.58
C GLY A 17 30.87 5.27 0.36
N LEU A 18 31.05 4.35 -0.60
CA LEU A 18 32.35 3.78 -0.97
C LEU A 18 33.28 4.81 -1.61
N MET A 19 32.73 5.77 -2.36
CA MET A 19 33.47 6.91 -2.91
C MET A 19 33.88 7.94 -1.84
N GLY A 20 33.46 7.79 -0.59
CA GLY A 20 33.80 8.69 0.52
C GLY A 20 33.11 10.06 0.45
N ILE A 21 32.14 10.24 -0.46
CA ILE A 21 31.40 11.49 -0.65
C ILE A 21 30.44 11.72 0.54
N ILE A 22 29.90 10.64 1.10
CA ILE A 22 28.98 10.64 2.24
C ILE A 22 29.41 9.63 3.30
N THR A 23 29.30 10.02 4.58
CA THR A 23 29.62 9.16 5.72
C THR A 23 28.66 7.96 5.78
N PRO A 24 29.09 6.76 6.23
CA PRO A 24 28.22 5.59 6.38
C PRO A 24 26.93 5.84 7.16
N LYS A 25 26.96 6.74 8.16
CA LYS A 25 25.76 7.18 8.89
C LYS A 25 24.72 7.87 7.99
N VAL A 26 25.16 8.65 7.01
CA VAL A 26 24.29 9.38 6.08
C VAL A 26 23.70 8.43 5.05
N VAL A 27 24.46 7.42 4.60
CA VAL A 27 23.99 6.37 3.67
C VAL A 27 22.73 5.66 4.21
N PHE A 28 22.69 5.36 5.50
CA PHE A 28 21.55 4.68 6.13
C PHE A 28 20.53 5.63 6.77
N SER A 29 20.77 6.95 6.76
CA SER A 29 19.89 7.92 7.42
C SER A 29 18.46 7.89 6.88
N GLY A 30 18.29 7.68 5.57
CA GLY A 30 16.98 7.56 4.93
C GLY A 30 16.16 6.35 5.41
N LEU A 31 16.79 5.31 5.96
CA LEU A 31 16.08 4.16 6.54
C LEU A 31 15.45 4.48 7.90
N SER A 32 15.99 5.47 8.61
CA SER A 32 15.48 5.95 9.91
C SER A 32 14.57 7.17 9.76
N ASP A 33 14.20 7.52 8.53
CA ASP A 33 13.34 8.67 8.27
C ASP A 33 11.91 8.42 8.79
N SER A 34 11.27 9.47 9.29
CA SER A 34 9.90 9.38 9.81
C SER A 34 8.91 8.87 8.76
N THR A 35 9.18 9.13 7.48
CA THR A 35 8.40 8.64 6.34
C THR A 35 8.47 7.12 6.23
N VAL A 36 9.65 6.52 6.42
CA VAL A 36 9.82 5.05 6.37
C VAL A 36 9.06 4.38 7.51
N VAL A 37 9.15 4.95 8.72
CA VAL A 37 8.41 4.47 9.89
C VAL A 37 6.90 4.61 9.68
N LEU A 38 6.45 5.72 9.08
CA LEU A 38 5.04 5.93 8.73
C LEU A 38 4.55 4.87 7.73
N PHE A 39 5.29 4.60 6.66
CA PHE A 39 4.94 3.54 5.71
C PHE A 39 4.91 2.16 6.36
N ALA A 40 5.87 1.83 7.22
CA ALA A 40 5.86 0.58 7.98
C ALA A 40 4.59 0.45 8.84
N GLY A 41 4.21 1.53 9.55
CA GLY A 41 2.96 1.58 10.31
C GLY A 41 1.72 1.39 9.44
N MET A 42 1.66 2.05 8.29
CA MET A 42 0.55 1.88 7.33
C MET A 42 0.45 0.46 6.79
N PHE A 43 1.57 -0.22 6.52
CA PHE A 43 1.53 -1.63 6.12
C PHE A 43 1.00 -2.54 7.24
N VAL A 44 1.38 -2.29 8.50
CA VAL A 44 0.86 -3.05 9.66
C VAL A 44 -0.65 -2.82 9.83
N VAL A 45 -1.11 -1.57 9.78
CA VAL A 45 -2.53 -1.23 9.88
C VAL A 45 -3.32 -1.83 8.72
N GLY A 46 -2.80 -1.72 7.50
CA GLY A 46 -3.38 -2.33 6.32
C GLY A 46 -3.51 -3.86 6.44
N ALA A 47 -2.45 -4.53 6.88
CA ALA A 47 -2.47 -5.98 7.12
C ALA A 47 -3.44 -6.38 8.24
N ALA A 48 -3.59 -5.56 9.28
CA ALA A 48 -4.57 -5.80 10.35
C ALA A 48 -6.02 -5.66 9.84
N LEU A 49 -6.30 -4.67 8.98
CA LEU A 49 -7.61 -4.51 8.34
C LEU A 49 -7.98 -5.73 7.45
N PHE A 50 -6.97 -6.32 6.81
CA PHE A 50 -7.11 -7.59 6.10
C PHE A 50 -7.40 -8.76 7.01
N TYR A 51 -6.56 -8.94 8.02
CA TYR A 51 -6.64 -10.08 8.92
C TYR A 51 -7.95 -10.09 9.70
N THR A 52 -8.48 -8.92 10.04
CA THR A 52 -9.77 -8.77 10.72
C THR A 52 -10.99 -8.91 9.80
N GLY A 53 -10.80 -8.95 8.47
CA GLY A 53 -11.90 -8.97 7.50
C GLY A 53 -12.75 -7.70 7.51
N LEU A 54 -12.27 -6.62 8.16
CA LEU A 54 -12.98 -5.35 8.27
C LEU A 54 -13.15 -4.71 6.88
N ALA A 55 -12.12 -4.84 6.05
CA ALA A 55 -12.14 -4.49 4.62
C ALA A 55 -13.30 -5.17 3.88
N GLN A 56 -13.46 -6.49 4.07
CA GLN A 56 -14.50 -7.30 3.43
C GLN A 56 -15.90 -6.85 3.90
N LYS A 57 -16.10 -6.69 5.21
CA LYS A 57 -17.38 -6.24 5.78
C LYS A 57 -17.81 -4.86 5.32
N ILE A 58 -16.87 -3.92 5.22
CA ILE A 58 -17.15 -2.57 4.70
C ILE A 58 -17.55 -2.67 3.23
N GLY A 59 -16.83 -3.47 2.44
CA GLY A 59 -17.16 -3.71 1.04
C GLY A 59 -18.55 -4.29 0.84
N GLU A 60 -18.88 -5.37 1.54
CA GLU A 60 -20.19 -6.02 1.47
C GLU A 60 -21.33 -5.10 1.92
N THR A 61 -21.14 -4.29 2.96
CA THR A 61 -22.17 -3.36 3.47
C THR A 61 -22.49 -2.27 2.45
N VAL A 62 -21.46 -1.75 1.78
CA VAL A 62 -21.62 -0.71 0.76
C VAL A 62 -22.22 -1.29 -0.51
N VAL A 63 -21.81 -2.50 -0.92
CA VAL A 63 -22.39 -3.24 -2.05
C VAL A 63 -23.86 -3.58 -1.79
N SER A 64 -24.22 -4.02 -0.57
CA SER A 64 -25.61 -4.34 -0.24
C SER A 64 -26.53 -3.11 -0.28
N HIS A 65 -25.99 -1.91 -0.05
CA HIS A 65 -26.73 -0.65 -0.16
C HIS A 65 -26.83 -0.11 -1.60
N ALA A 66 -26.01 -0.61 -2.53
CA ALA A 66 -25.91 -0.09 -3.89
C ALA A 66 -27.01 -0.57 -4.85
N GLY A 67 -27.77 -1.61 -4.46
CA GLY A 67 -28.87 -2.17 -5.26
C GLY A 67 -28.42 -2.99 -6.48
N THR A 68 -29.36 -3.33 -7.38
CA THR A 68 -29.16 -4.21 -8.56
C THR A 68 -28.72 -3.48 -9.84
N SER A 69 -28.49 -2.17 -9.77
CA SER A 69 -28.03 -1.36 -10.91
C SER A 69 -26.55 -1.57 -11.16
N GLU A 70 -26.17 -1.95 -12.39
CA GLU A 70 -24.77 -2.19 -12.80
C GLU A 70 -23.89 -0.95 -12.55
N ASN A 71 -24.40 0.25 -12.85
CA ASN A 71 -23.73 1.51 -12.54
C ASN A 71 -23.62 1.75 -11.03
N GLY A 72 -24.63 1.39 -10.25
CA GLY A 72 -24.62 1.55 -8.79
C GLY A 72 -23.59 0.65 -8.12
N LEU A 73 -23.49 -0.60 -8.59
CA LEU A 73 -22.52 -1.58 -8.11
C LEU A 73 -21.08 -1.14 -8.43
N MET A 74 -20.84 -0.64 -9.65
CA MET A 74 -19.52 -0.13 -10.05
C MET A 74 -19.09 1.07 -9.20
N LEU A 75 -20.02 2.00 -8.92
CA LEU A 75 -19.76 3.17 -8.08
C LEU A 75 -19.48 2.74 -6.62
N ALA A 76 -20.24 1.77 -6.10
CA ALA A 76 -20.05 1.22 -4.76
C ALA A 76 -18.68 0.56 -4.59
N ILE A 77 -18.26 -0.27 -5.56
CA ILE A 77 -16.93 -0.88 -5.57
C ILE A 77 -15.85 0.21 -5.63
N MET A 78 -16.00 1.23 -6.46
CA MET A 78 -15.05 2.35 -6.51
C MET A 78 -14.94 3.09 -5.17
N VAL A 79 -16.04 3.35 -4.48
CA VAL A 79 -16.06 4.02 -3.16
C VAL A 79 -15.38 3.17 -2.08
N VAL A 80 -15.66 1.86 -2.06
CA VAL A 80 -15.00 0.90 -1.16
C VAL A 80 -13.51 0.84 -1.45
N THR A 81 -13.13 0.76 -2.72
CA THR A 81 -11.73 0.74 -3.16
C THR A 81 -11.02 2.02 -2.74
N ALA A 82 -11.64 3.19 -2.94
CA ALA A 82 -11.07 4.48 -2.57
C ALA A 82 -10.88 4.62 -1.06
N THR A 83 -11.87 4.21 -0.27
CA THR A 83 -11.78 4.24 1.19
C THR A 83 -10.73 3.25 1.72
N MET A 84 -10.63 2.05 1.16
CA MET A 84 -9.57 1.10 1.50
C MET A 84 -8.18 1.59 1.08
N SER A 85 -8.04 2.14 -0.12
CA SER A 85 -6.77 2.67 -0.67
C SER A 85 -6.17 3.80 0.17
N ALA A 86 -6.99 4.53 0.94
CA ALA A 86 -6.52 5.54 1.87
C ALA A 86 -5.77 4.96 3.08
N PHE A 87 -6.08 3.72 3.49
CA PHE A 87 -5.47 3.07 4.66
C PHE A 87 -4.49 1.96 4.30
N LEU A 88 -4.49 1.54 3.03
CA LEU A 88 -3.86 0.32 2.60
C LEU A 88 -3.14 0.53 1.26
N SER A 89 -2.02 -0.17 1.07
CA SER A 89 -1.29 -0.10 -0.19
C SER A 89 -2.20 -0.53 -1.35
N ASN A 90 -1.99 0.10 -2.52
CA ASN A 90 -2.78 -0.20 -3.72
C ASN A 90 -2.79 -1.71 -4.05
N THR A 91 -1.66 -2.38 -3.82
CA THR A 91 -1.50 -3.83 -3.98
C THR A 91 -2.37 -4.63 -3.01
N GLY A 92 -2.44 -4.20 -1.74
CA GLY A 92 -3.31 -4.80 -0.75
C GLY A 92 -4.77 -4.65 -1.20
N THR A 93 -5.22 -3.42 -1.42
CA THR A 93 -6.63 -3.12 -1.75
C THR A 93 -7.13 -3.93 -2.94
N THR A 94 -6.30 -4.11 -3.97
CA THR A 94 -6.60 -4.94 -5.13
C THR A 94 -6.77 -6.43 -4.76
N ALA A 95 -5.91 -6.97 -3.89
CA ALA A 95 -6.04 -8.36 -3.43
C ALA A 95 -7.31 -8.61 -2.61
N ALA A 96 -7.78 -7.60 -1.85
CA ALA A 96 -9.05 -7.65 -1.11
C ALA A 96 -10.26 -7.80 -2.01
N LEU A 97 -10.24 -7.04 -3.10
CA LEU A 97 -11.40 -6.81 -3.95
C LEU A 97 -11.47 -7.78 -5.11
N LEU A 98 -10.37 -8.44 -5.45
CA LEU A 98 -10.35 -9.54 -6.41
C LEU A 98 -11.54 -10.50 -6.24
N PRO A 99 -11.74 -11.16 -5.08
CA PRO A 99 -12.87 -12.09 -4.88
C PRO A 99 -14.26 -11.45 -4.86
N VAL A 100 -14.36 -10.12 -4.86
CA VAL A 100 -15.64 -9.39 -4.91
C VAL A 100 -16.00 -8.98 -6.34
N VAL A 101 -14.98 -8.82 -7.21
CA VAL A 101 -15.12 -8.35 -8.59
C VAL A 101 -15.14 -9.50 -9.61
N VAL A 102 -14.42 -10.61 -9.35
CA VAL A 102 -14.52 -11.86 -10.13
C VAL A 102 -15.48 -12.85 -9.50
#